data_AF-A0A948QLZ8-F1
#
_entry.id   AF-A0A948QLZ8-F1
#
_cell.length_a   1.000
_cell.length_b   1.000
_cell.length_c   1.000
_cell.angle_alpha   90.00
_cell.angle_beta   90.00
_cell.angle_gamma   90.00
#
_symmetry.space_group_name_H-M   'P 1'
#
loop_
_entity.id
_entity.type
_entity.pdbx_description
1 polymer ?
#
loop_
_entity_poly.entity_id
_entity_poly.type
_entity_poly.pdbx_seq_one_letter_code
_entity_poly.pdbx_strand_id
1 'polypeptide(L)'
;DMIVSGAGLPLMLPEYTKGYNVKHVPIVSSGRAARIMCEKWLRRYSILPDAFVVEGNLAGGHLGFTFEQLQKLEEEPLEKIVVEVVSVAEEYGKKHNKHIPVIGAGGVFTGEDVGKMIELGAGGVQMATRFVCTEECDVSPKFKQAYLDCREEDITIIRSPLQLPGRVIRNDFVKNVIEPNEKVRFSCTYHCIRTCIPMEVPYCIAKVLINAAAGNLDEGFVFVGQNAYKCDKIVTVKELMEELVRGADAYLESKKWQPAR
;
A
#
# COMPACT_ATOMS: atom_id res chain seq x y z
N ASP A 1 -8.77 14.28 -11.99
CA ASP A 1 -8.68 13.75 -10.61
C ASP A 1 -9.03 12.27 -10.55
N MET A 2 -8.53 11.58 -9.54
CA MET A 2 -8.79 10.17 -9.30
C MET A 2 -9.00 9.90 -7.80
N ILE A 3 -9.79 8.89 -7.48
CA ILE A 3 -9.93 8.35 -6.13
C ILE A 3 -9.27 6.98 -6.11
N VAL A 4 -8.18 6.87 -5.35
CA VAL A 4 -7.57 5.59 -5.00
C VAL A 4 -8.23 5.08 -3.73
N SER A 5 -8.88 3.92 -3.81
CA SER A 5 -9.64 3.37 -2.68
C SER A 5 -8.99 2.10 -2.15
N GLY A 6 -8.46 2.17 -0.94
CA GLY A 6 -7.91 1.04 -0.18
C GLY A 6 -9.00 0.19 0.47
N ALA A 7 -8.84 -0.06 1.78
CA ALA A 7 -9.65 -0.93 2.66
C ALA A 7 -10.98 -1.47 2.08
N GLY A 8 -11.00 -2.79 1.86
CA GLY A 8 -12.18 -3.51 1.36
C GLY A 8 -12.42 -3.33 -0.14
N LEU A 9 -13.55 -3.83 -0.64
CA LEU A 9 -13.98 -3.61 -2.01
C LEU A 9 -14.90 -2.38 -2.07
N PRO A 10 -14.56 -1.30 -2.78
CA PRO A 10 -15.36 -0.08 -2.85
C PRO A 10 -16.56 -0.23 -3.80
N LEU A 11 -17.43 -1.21 -3.53
CA LEU A 11 -18.53 -1.60 -4.43
C LEU A 11 -19.56 -0.50 -4.68
N MET A 12 -19.61 0.52 -3.82
CA MET A 12 -20.57 1.63 -3.89
C MET A 12 -19.92 2.96 -4.32
N LEU A 13 -18.60 3.00 -4.51
CA LEU A 13 -17.88 4.24 -4.85
C LEU A 13 -18.43 4.97 -6.10
N PRO A 14 -18.87 4.26 -7.16
CA PRO A 14 -19.50 4.92 -8.31
C PRO A 14 -20.77 5.70 -7.96
N GLU A 15 -21.52 5.31 -6.91
CA GLU A 15 -22.73 6.01 -6.49
C GLU A 15 -22.40 7.39 -5.90
N TYR A 16 -21.37 7.46 -5.06
CA TYR A 16 -20.96 8.71 -4.39
C TYR A 16 -20.34 9.73 -5.33
N THR A 17 -19.95 9.30 -6.53
CA THR A 17 -19.25 10.12 -7.52
C THR A 17 -20.09 10.38 -8.76
N LYS A 18 -21.38 10.01 -8.73
CA LYS A 18 -22.31 10.24 -9.84
C LYS A 18 -22.41 11.74 -10.16
N GLY A 19 -22.22 12.08 -11.43
CA GLY A 19 -22.23 13.47 -11.92
C GLY A 19 -20.89 14.19 -11.82
N TYR A 20 -19.85 13.54 -11.27
CA TYR A 20 -18.50 14.09 -11.21
C TYR A 20 -17.59 13.39 -12.22
N ASN A 21 -16.66 14.14 -12.82
CA ASN A 21 -15.64 13.60 -13.71
C ASN A 21 -14.42 13.16 -12.91
N VAL A 22 -14.52 12.04 -12.20
CA VAL A 22 -13.46 11.48 -11.36
C VAL A 22 -13.15 10.04 -11.76
N LYS A 23 -11.85 9.71 -11.80
CA LYS A 23 -11.39 8.36 -12.11
C LYS A 23 -11.45 7.45 -10.89
N HIS A 24 -11.83 6.20 -11.07
CA HIS A 24 -11.96 5.23 -9.98
C HIS A 24 -10.85 4.18 -10.01
N VAL A 25 -10.01 4.15 -8.97
CA VAL A 25 -8.83 3.29 -8.89
C VAL A 25 -8.87 2.45 -7.60
N PRO A 26 -9.60 1.32 -7.59
CA PRO A 26 -9.59 0.42 -6.44
C PRO A 26 -8.22 -0.25 -6.25
N ILE A 27 -7.81 -0.38 -4.98
CA ILE A 27 -6.70 -1.24 -4.58
C ILE A 27 -7.23 -2.68 -4.42
N VAL A 28 -6.52 -3.66 -4.98
CA VAL A 28 -6.85 -5.09 -4.92
C VAL A 28 -5.60 -5.91 -4.59
N SER A 29 -5.79 -7.08 -3.98
CA SER A 29 -4.71 -8.02 -3.63
C SER A 29 -4.84 -9.38 -4.33
N SER A 30 -5.74 -9.52 -5.31
CA SER A 30 -5.90 -10.76 -6.10
C SER A 30 -6.64 -10.52 -7.43
N GLY A 31 -6.42 -11.38 -8.42
CA GLY A 31 -7.21 -11.39 -9.66
C GLY A 31 -8.70 -11.63 -9.40
N ARG A 32 -9.04 -12.44 -8.37
CA ARG A 32 -10.43 -12.65 -7.94
C ARG A 32 -11.10 -11.35 -7.49
N ALA A 33 -10.43 -10.53 -6.68
CA ALA A 33 -10.95 -9.25 -6.23
C ALA A 33 -11.17 -8.29 -7.42
N ALA A 34 -10.21 -8.20 -8.34
CA ALA A 34 -10.33 -7.40 -9.56
C ALA A 34 -11.54 -7.83 -10.42
N ARG A 35 -11.73 -9.14 -10.59
CA ARG A 35 -12.88 -9.68 -11.34
C ARG A 35 -14.22 -9.31 -10.69
N ILE A 36 -14.33 -9.48 -9.37
CA ILE A 36 -15.53 -9.09 -8.62
C ILE A 36 -15.83 -7.60 -8.79
N MET A 37 -14.80 -6.74 -8.75
CA MET A 37 -14.96 -5.30 -8.97
C MET A 37 -15.54 -5.00 -10.36
N CYS A 38 -14.94 -5.55 -11.42
CA CYS A 38 -15.43 -5.39 -12.78
C CYS A 38 -16.88 -5.86 -12.94
N GLU A 39 -17.21 -7.06 -12.47
CA GLU A 39 -18.57 -7.62 -12.57
C GLU A 39 -19.61 -6.78 -11.84
N LYS A 40 -19.31 -6.36 -10.60
CA LYS A 40 -20.25 -5.60 -9.77
C LYS A 40 -20.49 -4.22 -10.34
N TRP A 41 -19.44 -3.52 -10.77
CA TRP A 41 -19.56 -2.17 -11.31
C TRP A 41 -20.21 -2.15 -12.68
N LEU A 42 -19.89 -3.11 -13.57
CA LEU A 42 -20.59 -3.25 -14.85
C LEU A 42 -22.08 -3.51 -14.63
N ARG A 43 -22.42 -4.43 -13.73
CA ARG A 43 -23.82 -4.82 -13.48
C ARG A 43 -24.66 -3.70 -12.85
N ARG A 44 -24.07 -2.91 -11.94
CA ARG A 44 -24.82 -1.92 -11.16
C ARG A 44 -24.78 -0.52 -11.77
N TYR A 45 -23.67 -0.16 -12.40
CA TYR A 45 -23.40 1.21 -12.82
C TYR A 45 -22.99 1.32 -14.30
N SER A 46 -22.85 0.18 -15.00
CA SER A 46 -22.40 0.13 -16.39
C SER A 46 -21.04 0.81 -16.61
N ILE A 47 -20.16 0.74 -15.61
CA ILE A 47 -18.78 1.23 -15.70
C ILE A 47 -17.78 0.13 -15.31
N LEU A 48 -16.54 0.32 -15.75
CA LEU A 48 -15.37 -0.43 -15.32
C LEU A 48 -14.42 0.48 -14.55
N PRO A 49 -13.59 -0.07 -13.63
CA PRO A 49 -12.47 0.67 -13.05
C PRO A 49 -11.63 1.39 -14.10
N ASP A 50 -11.07 2.54 -13.74
CA ASP A 50 -10.18 3.31 -14.62
C ASP A 50 -8.74 2.84 -14.52
N ALA A 51 -8.35 2.26 -13.38
CA ALA A 51 -7.11 1.56 -13.17
C ALA A 51 -7.27 0.60 -11.99
N PHE A 52 -6.31 -0.30 -11.79
CA PHE A 52 -6.16 -1.04 -10.53
C PHE A 52 -4.82 -0.71 -9.90
N VAL A 53 -4.80 -0.57 -8.57
CA VAL A 53 -3.56 -0.69 -7.80
C VAL A 53 -3.53 -2.10 -7.23
N VAL A 54 -2.43 -2.82 -7.43
CA VAL A 54 -2.22 -4.18 -6.94
C VAL A 54 -1.28 -4.13 -5.76
N GLU A 55 -1.80 -4.35 -4.56
CA GLU A 55 -1.01 -4.31 -3.33
C GLU A 55 -0.57 -5.71 -2.91
N GLY A 56 0.75 -5.93 -2.90
CA GLY A 56 1.39 -7.17 -2.49
C GLY A 56 1.67 -7.25 -0.99
N ASN A 57 2.04 -8.46 -0.53
CA ASN A 57 2.29 -8.78 0.88
C ASN A 57 3.47 -7.99 1.51
N LEU A 58 4.37 -7.43 0.71
CA LEU A 58 5.51 -6.62 1.15
C LEU A 58 5.18 -5.14 1.37
N ALA A 59 3.92 -4.73 1.18
CA ALA A 59 3.45 -3.38 1.46
C ALA A 59 3.62 -2.99 2.93
N GLY A 60 3.53 -1.69 3.19
CA GLY A 60 3.45 -1.13 4.54
C GLY A 60 2.03 -0.72 4.89
N GLY A 61 1.80 -0.36 6.16
CA GLY A 61 0.46 -0.03 6.61
C GLY A 61 -0.38 -1.28 6.86
N HIS A 62 -1.69 -1.18 6.65
CA HIS A 62 -2.61 -2.31 6.74
C HIS A 62 -2.49 -3.20 5.51
N LEU A 63 -2.58 -4.52 5.69
CA LEU A 63 -2.36 -5.48 4.62
C LEU A 63 -3.65 -6.18 4.20
N GLY A 64 -3.88 -6.31 2.90
CA GLY A 64 -5.00 -7.05 2.30
C GLY A 64 -4.91 -8.58 2.39
N PHE A 65 -4.18 -9.12 3.37
CA PHE A 65 -3.84 -10.54 3.55
C PHE A 65 -4.18 -11.00 4.97
N THR A 66 -4.40 -12.29 5.19
CA THR A 66 -4.53 -12.84 6.55
C THR A 66 -3.16 -13.01 7.21
N PHE A 67 -3.11 -13.12 8.54
CA PHE A 67 -1.87 -13.41 9.26
C PHE A 67 -1.20 -14.72 8.79
N GLU A 68 -2.00 -15.74 8.50
CA GLU A 68 -1.53 -17.03 8.01
C GLU A 68 -0.88 -16.88 6.62
N GLN A 69 -1.48 -16.09 5.71
CA GLN A 69 -0.89 -15.79 4.41
C GLN A 69 0.42 -14.99 4.56
N LEU A 70 0.48 -14.05 5.51
CA LEU A 70 1.66 -13.23 5.75
C LEU A 70 2.82 -13.99 6.40
N GLN A 71 2.56 -15.06 7.17
CA GLN A 71 3.60 -15.93 7.71
C GLN A 71 4.28 -16.76 6.63
N LYS A 72 3.56 -17.01 5.53
CA LYS A 72 4.03 -17.80 4.40
C LYS A 72 4.53 -16.90 3.28
N LEU A 73 5.37 -15.91 3.61
CA LEU A 73 5.85 -14.80 2.76
C LEU A 73 6.17 -15.16 1.30
N GLU A 74 6.46 -16.43 1.01
CA GLU A 74 6.81 -17.00 -0.29
C GLU A 74 5.63 -17.43 -1.18
N GLU A 75 4.39 -17.56 -0.67
CA GLU A 75 3.29 -18.20 -1.43
C GLU A 75 2.64 -17.29 -2.52
N GLU A 76 2.74 -15.95 -2.39
CA GLU A 76 2.14 -15.00 -3.35
C GLU A 76 3.01 -13.75 -3.58
N PRO A 77 4.06 -13.84 -4.43
CA PRO A 77 4.86 -12.67 -4.80
C PRO A 77 4.01 -11.64 -5.55
N LEU A 78 4.29 -10.34 -5.35
CA LEU A 78 3.58 -9.22 -6.00
C LEU A 78 3.45 -9.46 -7.53
N GLU A 79 4.52 -9.95 -8.13
CA GLU A 79 4.66 -10.29 -9.55
C GLU A 79 3.51 -11.18 -10.03
N LYS A 80 3.18 -12.23 -9.26
CA LYS A 80 2.11 -13.17 -9.61
C LYS A 80 0.76 -12.46 -9.58
N ILE A 81 0.49 -11.67 -8.54
CA ILE A 81 -0.77 -10.95 -8.37
C ILE A 81 -0.93 -9.91 -9.49
N VAL A 82 0.14 -9.20 -9.85
CA VAL A 82 0.16 -8.24 -10.96
C VAL A 82 -0.22 -8.93 -12.26
N VAL A 83 0.41 -10.05 -12.62
CA VAL A 83 0.10 -10.79 -13.85
C VAL A 83 -1.37 -11.25 -13.87
N GLU A 84 -1.88 -11.76 -12.75
CA GLU A 84 -3.30 -12.15 -12.64
C GLU A 84 -4.25 -10.97 -12.86
N VAL A 85 -3.97 -9.81 -12.24
CA VAL A 85 -4.82 -8.62 -12.36
C VAL A 85 -4.70 -7.98 -13.75
N VAL A 86 -3.51 -7.98 -14.37
CA VAL A 86 -3.31 -7.57 -15.77
C VAL A 86 -4.16 -8.42 -16.70
N SER A 87 -4.15 -9.74 -16.53
CA SER A 87 -4.99 -10.66 -17.32
C SER A 87 -6.49 -10.34 -17.19
N VAL A 88 -6.96 -10.07 -15.96
CA VAL A 88 -8.36 -9.65 -15.72
C VAL A 88 -8.65 -8.29 -16.36
N ALA A 89 -7.77 -7.31 -16.17
CA ALA A 89 -7.92 -5.95 -16.71
C ALA A 89 -8.00 -5.97 -18.25
N GLU A 90 -7.16 -6.77 -18.91
CA GLU A 90 -7.21 -6.98 -20.35
C GLU A 90 -8.49 -7.68 -20.80
N GLU A 91 -8.94 -8.72 -20.10
CA GLU A 91 -10.15 -9.47 -20.44
C GLU A 91 -11.38 -8.55 -20.47
N TYR A 92 -11.60 -7.75 -19.42
CA TYR A 92 -12.71 -6.81 -19.36
C TYR A 92 -12.48 -5.60 -20.26
N GLY A 93 -11.24 -5.12 -20.34
CA GLY A 93 -10.88 -3.99 -21.19
C GLY A 93 -11.17 -4.25 -22.67
N LYS A 94 -10.76 -5.42 -23.19
CA LYS A 94 -11.02 -5.84 -24.59
C LYS A 94 -12.52 -5.97 -24.87
N LYS A 95 -13.30 -6.57 -23.96
CA LYS A 95 -14.76 -6.72 -24.10
C LYS A 95 -15.51 -5.38 -24.17
N HIS A 96 -14.93 -4.31 -23.63
CA HIS A 96 -15.56 -3.00 -23.49
C HIS A 96 -14.80 -1.87 -24.20
N ASN A 97 -13.84 -2.21 -25.07
CA ASN A 97 -12.98 -1.24 -25.78
C ASN A 97 -12.39 -0.16 -24.85
N LYS A 98 -11.91 -0.57 -23.68
CA LYS A 98 -11.33 0.29 -22.64
C LYS A 98 -9.97 -0.24 -22.22
N HIS A 99 -8.94 0.61 -22.22
CA HIS A 99 -7.68 0.27 -21.57
C HIS A 99 -7.81 0.49 -20.05
N ILE A 100 -7.37 -0.49 -19.25
CA ILE A 100 -7.40 -0.45 -17.78
C ILE A 100 -5.98 -0.71 -17.28
N PRO A 101 -5.18 0.33 -17.00
CA PRO A 101 -3.82 0.15 -16.48
C PRO A 101 -3.82 -0.49 -15.09
N VAL A 102 -2.78 -1.29 -14.84
CA VAL A 102 -2.52 -1.95 -13.56
C VAL A 102 -1.26 -1.37 -12.95
N ILE A 103 -1.28 -1.01 -11.67
CA ILE A 103 -0.20 -0.33 -10.96
C ILE A 103 0.28 -1.25 -9.84
N GLY A 104 1.53 -1.73 -9.89
CA GLY A 104 2.09 -2.60 -8.86
C GLY A 104 2.47 -1.82 -7.59
N ALA A 105 2.15 -2.34 -6.40
CA ALA A 105 2.41 -1.68 -5.12
C ALA A 105 2.84 -2.68 -4.04
N GLY A 106 3.76 -2.23 -3.17
CA GLY A 106 4.27 -3.02 -2.05
C GLY A 106 5.52 -3.81 -2.38
N GLY A 107 6.62 -3.56 -1.66
CA GLY A 107 7.91 -4.21 -1.91
C GLY A 107 8.75 -3.57 -3.03
N VAL A 108 8.16 -2.87 -3.99
CA VAL A 108 8.92 -2.09 -5.01
C VAL A 108 9.81 -1.07 -4.31
N PHE A 109 11.12 -1.09 -4.57
CA PHE A 109 12.09 -0.25 -3.86
C PHE A 109 13.10 0.45 -4.78
N THR A 110 13.60 -0.26 -5.79
CA THR A 110 14.61 0.23 -6.75
C THR A 110 14.02 0.50 -8.12
N GLY A 111 14.74 1.22 -8.97
CA GLY A 111 14.34 1.36 -10.39
C GLY A 111 14.29 0.03 -11.13
N GLU A 112 15.13 -0.95 -10.76
CA GLU A 112 15.05 -2.32 -11.30
C GLU A 112 13.70 -2.97 -11.01
N ASP A 113 13.19 -2.81 -9.78
CA ASP A 113 11.87 -3.33 -9.40
C ASP A 113 10.75 -2.65 -10.20
N VAL A 114 10.87 -1.34 -10.47
CA VAL A 114 9.94 -0.62 -11.35
C VAL A 114 9.96 -1.22 -12.76
N GLY A 115 11.15 -1.42 -13.33
CA GLY A 115 11.33 -2.04 -14.64
C GLY A 115 10.72 -3.45 -14.72
N LYS A 116 10.93 -4.28 -13.69
CA LYS A 116 10.31 -5.61 -13.55
C LYS A 116 8.79 -5.55 -13.60
N MET A 117 8.18 -4.63 -12.84
CA MET A 117 6.72 -4.49 -12.85
C MET A 117 6.18 -4.10 -14.22
N ILE A 118 6.87 -3.19 -14.92
CA ILE A 118 6.51 -2.77 -16.28
C ILE A 118 6.66 -3.93 -17.27
N GLU A 119 7.74 -4.72 -17.16
CA GLU A 119 7.95 -5.93 -17.97
C GLU A 119 6.80 -6.93 -17.81
N LEU A 120 6.25 -7.06 -16.60
CA LEU A 120 5.10 -7.92 -16.28
C LEU A 120 3.74 -7.37 -16.77
N GLY A 121 3.73 -6.21 -17.42
CA GLY A 121 2.53 -5.59 -17.99
C GLY A 121 1.85 -4.55 -17.07
N ALA A 122 2.47 -4.18 -15.96
CA ALA A 122 1.99 -3.03 -15.19
C ALA A 122 2.21 -1.72 -15.98
N GLY A 123 1.26 -0.80 -15.89
CA GLY A 123 1.39 0.57 -16.43
C GLY A 123 2.23 1.49 -15.54
N GLY A 124 2.68 1.02 -14.37
CA GLY A 124 3.50 1.76 -13.43
C GLY A 124 3.51 1.11 -12.05
N VAL A 125 4.02 1.85 -11.06
CA VAL A 125 4.11 1.42 -9.67
C VAL A 125 3.59 2.48 -8.71
N GLN A 126 3.16 2.05 -7.52
CA GLN A 126 2.88 2.92 -6.38
C GLN A 126 3.85 2.57 -5.25
N MET A 127 4.55 3.58 -4.74
CA MET A 127 5.61 3.44 -3.75
C MET A 127 5.37 4.42 -2.59
N ALA A 128 5.73 4.00 -1.37
CA ALA A 128 5.55 4.82 -0.17
C ALA A 128 6.78 4.83 0.74
N THR A 129 7.28 3.66 1.16
CA THR A 129 8.41 3.52 2.10
C THR A 129 9.62 4.40 1.76
N ARG A 130 10.07 4.41 0.49
CA ARG A 130 11.19 5.24 0.01
C ARG A 130 10.92 6.73 0.14
N PHE A 131 9.68 7.15 -0.09
CA PHE A 131 9.28 8.55 -0.06
C PHE A 131 9.19 9.13 1.36
N VAL A 132 9.16 8.29 2.40
CA VAL A 132 9.22 8.78 3.78
C VAL A 132 10.59 9.37 4.11
N CYS A 133 11.66 8.77 3.60
CA CYS A 133 13.03 9.28 3.74
C CYS A 133 13.35 10.36 2.70
N THR A 134 12.37 11.21 2.36
CA THR A 134 12.59 12.39 1.51
C THR A 134 12.56 13.68 2.32
N GLU A 135 13.22 14.73 1.87
CA GLU A 135 13.16 16.05 2.52
C GLU A 135 11.72 16.58 2.61
N GLU A 136 10.94 16.37 1.56
CA GLU A 136 9.59 16.89 1.36
C GLU A 136 8.52 16.16 2.19
N CYS A 137 8.81 14.96 2.70
CA CYS A 137 7.91 14.28 3.63
C CYS A 137 7.85 15.05 4.96
N ASP A 138 6.65 15.38 5.42
CA ASP A 138 6.39 16.29 6.54
C ASP A 138 6.38 15.64 7.93
N VAL A 139 6.63 14.32 7.99
CA VAL A 139 6.81 13.62 9.27
C VAL A 139 8.06 14.12 9.99
N SER A 140 8.04 14.03 11.31
CA SER A 140 9.14 14.51 12.15
C SER A 140 10.50 13.87 11.77
N PRO A 141 11.63 14.58 12.01
CA PRO A 141 12.96 14.00 11.85
C PRO A 141 13.16 12.70 12.63
N LYS A 142 12.53 12.57 13.82
CA LYS A 142 12.57 11.32 14.61
C LYS A 142 11.89 10.15 13.91
N PHE A 143 10.79 10.40 13.19
CA PHE A 143 10.10 9.37 12.40
C PHE A 143 10.97 8.92 11.23
N LYS A 144 11.63 9.85 10.53
CA LYS A 144 12.59 9.51 9.45
C LYS A 144 13.80 8.76 10.02
N GLN A 145 14.34 9.20 11.16
CA GLN A 145 15.46 8.53 11.83
C GLN A 145 15.11 7.07 12.19
N ALA A 146 13.87 6.79 12.61
CA ALA A 146 13.43 5.42 12.84
C ALA A 146 13.53 4.53 11.58
N TYR A 147 13.33 5.07 10.37
CA TYR A 147 13.58 4.31 9.13
C TYR A 147 15.06 4.07 8.87
N LEU A 148 15.91 5.07 9.17
CA LEU A 148 17.36 4.96 8.93
C LEU A 148 18.04 4.00 9.91
N ASP A 149 17.51 3.91 11.13
CA ASP A 149 18.08 3.08 12.18
C ASP A 149 17.53 1.65 12.18
N CYS A 150 16.40 1.39 11.50
CA CYS A 150 15.76 0.07 11.57
C CYS A 150 16.52 -0.96 10.75
N ARG A 151 16.57 -2.17 11.30
CA ARG A 151 17.13 -3.34 10.64
C ARG A 151 16.02 -4.24 10.10
N GLU A 152 16.41 -5.21 9.30
CA GLU A 152 15.45 -6.16 8.71
C GLU A 152 14.67 -6.91 9.79
N GLU A 153 15.34 -7.30 10.89
CA GLU A 153 14.75 -7.97 12.05
C GLU A 153 13.79 -7.11 12.88
N ASP A 154 13.84 -5.78 12.73
CA ASP A 154 12.94 -4.85 13.43
C ASP A 154 11.58 -4.75 12.73
N ILE A 155 11.45 -5.22 11.50
CA ILE A 155 10.19 -5.14 10.75
C ILE A 155 9.29 -6.31 11.15
N THR A 156 8.15 -5.98 11.76
CA THR A 156 7.21 -6.97 12.28
C THR A 156 5.78 -6.69 11.82
N ILE A 157 4.92 -7.71 11.90
CA ILE A 157 3.48 -7.59 11.69
C ILE A 157 2.77 -7.56 13.04
N ILE A 158 1.97 -6.52 13.25
CA ILE A 158 1.12 -6.38 14.43
C ILE A 158 -0.36 -6.62 14.09
N ARG A 159 -1.15 -6.90 15.14
CA ARG A 159 -2.61 -6.79 15.10
C ARG A 159 -3.01 -5.34 15.42
N SER A 160 -3.63 -4.67 14.46
CA SER A 160 -4.26 -3.36 14.69
C SER A 160 -5.41 -3.49 15.70
N PRO A 161 -5.94 -2.38 16.24
CA PRO A 161 -7.04 -2.42 17.21
C PRO A 161 -8.31 -3.12 16.67
N LEU A 162 -8.48 -3.15 15.35
CA LEU A 162 -9.59 -3.81 14.67
C LEU A 162 -9.19 -5.17 14.06
N GLN A 163 -8.12 -5.79 14.57
CA GLN A 163 -7.64 -7.13 14.17
C GLN A 163 -7.11 -7.25 12.74
N LEU A 164 -6.99 -6.14 12.01
CA LEU A 164 -6.33 -6.12 10.70
C LEU A 164 -4.81 -6.17 10.88
N PRO A 165 -4.08 -6.96 10.08
CA PRO A 165 -2.63 -6.96 10.12
C PRO A 165 -2.07 -5.62 9.64
N GLY A 166 -0.99 -5.18 10.27
CA GLY A 166 -0.22 -4.04 9.78
C GLY A 166 1.28 -4.21 10.01
N ARG A 167 2.09 -3.70 9.08
CA ARG A 167 3.56 -3.84 9.10
C ARG A 167 4.24 -2.61 9.69
N VAL A 168 4.99 -2.79 10.76
CA VAL A 168 5.57 -1.71 11.56
C VAL A 168 7.03 -1.97 11.90
N ILE A 169 7.74 -0.92 12.31
CA ILE A 169 9.01 -1.05 13.03
C ILE A 169 8.71 -1.43 14.48
N ARG A 170 9.38 -2.47 14.99
CA ARG A 170 9.27 -2.98 16.36
C ARG A 170 9.97 -2.06 17.36
N ASN A 171 9.29 -1.00 17.77
CA ASN A 171 9.76 -0.08 18.80
C ASN A 171 9.24 -0.44 20.21
N ASP A 172 9.53 0.41 21.20
CA ASP A 172 9.11 0.19 22.59
C ASP A 172 7.60 0.21 22.78
N PHE A 173 6.86 1.05 22.04
CA PHE A 173 5.40 1.02 22.07
C PHE A 173 4.85 -0.32 21.56
N VAL A 174 5.41 -0.85 20.46
CA VAL A 174 5.03 -2.19 19.94
C VAL A 174 5.31 -3.27 20.99
N LYS A 175 6.52 -3.29 21.56
CA LYS A 175 6.96 -4.30 22.55
C LYS A 175 6.16 -4.25 23.86
N ASN A 176 5.87 -3.05 24.36
CA ASN A 176 5.29 -2.86 25.69
C ASN A 176 3.77 -2.75 25.68
N VAL A 177 3.16 -2.38 24.54
CA VAL A 177 1.71 -2.18 24.45
C VAL A 177 1.06 -3.20 23.52
N ILE A 178 1.56 -3.33 22.30
CA ILE A 178 0.85 -4.08 21.26
C ILE A 178 1.05 -5.59 21.42
N GLU A 179 2.30 -6.03 21.57
CA GLU A 179 2.65 -7.45 21.75
C GLU A 179 1.97 -8.09 22.98
N PRO A 180 2.00 -7.47 24.17
CA PRO A 180 1.27 -7.98 25.34
C PRO A 180 -0.24 -7.68 25.31
N ASN A 181 -0.73 -6.95 24.30
CA ASN A 181 -2.12 -6.52 24.16
C ASN A 181 -2.62 -5.69 25.37
N GLU A 182 -1.77 -4.77 25.85
CA GLU A 182 -2.10 -3.83 26.92
C GLU A 182 -3.11 -2.78 26.45
N LYS A 183 -3.94 -2.31 27.38
CA LYS A 183 -4.97 -1.31 27.10
C LYS A 183 -4.49 0.09 27.46
N VAL A 184 -4.32 0.94 26.46
CA VAL A 184 -4.09 2.38 26.62
C VAL A 184 -5.42 3.10 26.62
N ARG A 185 -5.77 3.74 27.74
CA ARG A 185 -7.00 4.54 27.82
C ARG A 185 -6.90 5.76 26.91
N PHE A 186 -7.96 6.03 26.16
CA PHE A 186 -8.09 7.22 25.32
C PHE A 186 -9.54 7.67 25.24
N SER A 187 -9.74 8.93 24.85
CA SER A 187 -11.03 9.45 24.41
C SER A 187 -11.03 9.55 22.89
N CYS A 188 -12.07 9.03 22.23
CA CYS A 188 -12.17 9.08 20.78
C CYS A 188 -12.70 10.45 20.33
N THR A 189 -11.86 11.22 19.64
CA THR A 189 -12.23 12.52 19.05
C THR A 189 -12.43 12.46 17.54
N TYR A 190 -12.02 11.35 16.90
CA TYR A 190 -11.97 11.23 15.44
C TYR A 190 -13.25 10.67 14.80
N HIS A 191 -13.97 9.80 15.53
CA HIS A 191 -15.16 9.09 15.01
C HIS A 191 -14.97 8.50 13.60
N CYS A 192 -13.75 8.03 13.30
CA CYS A 192 -13.31 7.71 11.94
C CYS A 192 -13.91 6.42 11.37
N ILE A 193 -14.21 5.44 12.22
CA ILE A 193 -14.71 4.12 11.80
C ILE A 193 -15.99 3.82 12.58
N ARG A 194 -17.10 3.64 11.86
CA ARG A 194 -18.43 3.36 12.43
C ARG A 194 -18.45 2.11 13.32
N THR A 195 -17.64 1.11 13.02
CA THR A 195 -17.57 -0.17 13.75
C THR A 195 -16.56 -0.16 14.90
N CYS A 196 -15.85 0.95 15.15
CA CYS A 196 -14.93 1.04 16.28
C CYS A 196 -15.68 1.39 17.57
N ILE A 197 -15.55 0.55 18.59
CA ILE A 197 -16.07 0.80 19.94
C ILE A 197 -14.88 1.17 20.84
N PRO A 198 -14.67 2.46 21.17
CA PRO A 198 -13.44 2.92 21.84
C PRO A 198 -13.11 2.22 23.16
N MET A 199 -14.13 1.74 23.89
CA MET A 199 -13.94 1.03 25.16
C MET A 199 -13.48 -0.43 25.00
N GLU A 200 -13.66 -1.01 23.81
CA GLU A 200 -13.35 -2.42 23.55
C GLU A 200 -12.00 -2.62 22.88
N VAL A 201 -11.50 -1.60 22.19
CA VAL A 201 -10.20 -1.65 21.49
C VAL A 201 -9.03 -1.28 22.42
N PRO A 202 -7.84 -1.88 22.24
CA PRO A 202 -6.71 -1.67 23.15
C PRO A 202 -6.08 -0.27 23.06
N TYR A 203 -6.19 0.40 21.91
CA TYR A 203 -5.69 1.75 21.70
C TYR A 203 -6.38 2.40 20.50
N CYS A 204 -6.23 3.73 20.36
CA CYS A 204 -6.68 4.46 19.18
C CYS A 204 -5.59 4.51 18.11
N ILE A 205 -5.81 3.84 16.97
CA ILE A 205 -4.83 3.86 15.87
C ILE A 205 -4.55 5.28 15.36
N ALA A 206 -5.57 6.13 15.22
CA ALA A 206 -5.38 7.51 14.75
C ALA A 206 -4.47 8.32 15.68
N LYS A 207 -4.67 8.22 17.00
CA LYS A 207 -3.82 8.89 17.99
C LYS A 207 -2.36 8.41 17.91
N VAL A 208 -2.17 7.09 17.83
CA VAL A 208 -0.84 6.46 17.74
C VAL A 208 -0.09 6.90 16.48
N LEU A 209 -0.77 6.99 15.34
CA LEU A 209 -0.16 7.44 14.09
C LEU A 209 0.16 8.95 14.10
N ILE A 210 -0.71 9.78 14.66
CA ILE A 210 -0.45 11.22 14.82
C ILE A 210 0.73 11.47 15.76
N ASN A 211 0.78 10.75 16.89
CA ASN A 211 1.91 10.78 17.81
C ASN A 211 3.21 10.43 17.09
N ALA A 212 3.22 9.33 16.33
CA ALA A 212 4.38 8.91 15.58
C ALA A 212 4.81 9.95 14.53
N ALA A 213 3.87 10.47 13.72
CA ALA A 213 4.17 11.51 12.74
C ALA A 213 4.79 12.76 13.38
N ALA A 214 4.36 13.14 14.59
CA ALA A 214 4.93 14.23 15.38
C ALA A 214 6.26 13.87 16.10
N GLY A 215 6.73 12.62 16.00
CA GLY A 215 7.99 12.15 16.60
C GLY A 215 7.88 11.65 18.03
N ASN A 216 6.66 11.49 18.56
CA ASN A 216 6.40 10.84 19.82
C ASN A 216 6.28 9.32 19.61
N LEU A 217 7.41 8.64 19.51
CA LEU A 217 7.49 7.19 19.32
C LEU A 217 7.29 6.38 20.61
N ASP A 218 7.26 7.03 21.78
CA ASP A 218 6.95 6.38 23.06
C ASP A 218 5.46 6.04 23.16
N GLU A 219 4.59 6.82 22.49
CA GLU A 219 3.15 6.59 22.37
C GLU A 219 2.71 6.33 20.91
N GLY A 220 3.64 5.87 20.08
CA GLY A 220 3.49 5.82 18.62
C GLY A 220 4.20 4.62 18.02
N PHE A 221 3.82 4.22 16.81
CA PHE A 221 4.64 3.31 16.00
C PHE A 221 4.66 3.76 14.54
N VAL A 222 5.64 3.24 13.81
CA VAL A 222 5.93 3.63 12.44
C VAL A 222 5.48 2.51 11.50
N PHE A 223 4.49 2.79 10.63
CA PHE A 223 4.13 1.87 9.56
C PHE A 223 5.20 1.85 8.47
N VAL A 224 5.61 0.67 8.03
CA VAL A 224 6.69 0.50 7.05
C VAL A 224 6.42 -0.65 6.10
N GLY A 225 6.92 -0.57 4.86
CA GLY A 225 7.02 -1.74 3.98
C GLY A 225 8.19 -2.65 4.34
N GLN A 226 8.23 -3.86 3.80
CA GLN A 226 9.28 -4.86 4.13
C GLN A 226 10.70 -4.36 3.86
N ASN A 227 10.89 -3.51 2.85
CA ASN A 227 12.21 -3.01 2.45
C ASN A 227 12.64 -1.73 3.20
N ALA A 228 11.99 -1.36 4.31
CA ALA A 228 12.30 -0.10 4.99
C ALA A 228 13.74 -0.01 5.52
N TYR A 229 14.28 -1.14 6.00
CA TYR A 229 15.67 -1.25 6.49
C TYR A 229 16.74 -0.92 5.42
N LYS A 230 16.35 -0.86 4.15
CA LYS A 230 17.23 -0.46 3.05
C LYS A 230 17.32 1.05 2.87
N CYS A 231 16.57 1.84 3.66
CA CYS A 231 16.67 3.30 3.65
C CYS A 231 17.86 3.72 4.52
N ASP A 232 18.89 4.29 3.92
CA ASP A 232 20.16 4.62 4.59
C ASP A 232 20.48 6.12 4.64
N LYS A 233 19.68 6.94 3.94
CA LYS A 233 19.85 8.39 3.88
C LYS A 233 18.54 9.10 3.55
N ILE A 234 18.51 10.40 3.85
CA ILE A 234 17.45 11.31 3.38
C ILE A 234 17.89 11.88 2.02
N VAL A 235 16.97 11.90 1.05
CA VAL A 235 17.17 12.47 -0.30
C VAL A 235 16.05 13.45 -0.64
N THR A 236 16.15 14.20 -1.72
CA THR A 236 14.99 14.91 -2.26
C THR A 236 14.07 13.97 -3.03
N VAL A 237 12.78 14.29 -3.14
CA VAL A 237 11.85 13.59 -4.04
C VAL A 237 12.39 13.59 -5.47
N LYS A 238 13.00 14.71 -5.89
CA LYS A 238 13.60 14.84 -7.22
C LYS A 238 14.69 13.78 -7.46
N GLU A 239 15.66 13.68 -6.55
CA GLU A 239 16.75 12.70 -6.67
C GLU A 239 16.22 11.27 -6.66
N LEU A 240 15.27 10.96 -5.77
CA LEU A 240 14.64 9.64 -5.71
C LEU A 240 13.93 9.31 -7.04
N MET A 241 13.15 10.23 -7.60
CA MET A 241 12.46 10.01 -8.87
C MET A 241 13.44 9.80 -10.02
N GLU A 242 14.51 10.61 -10.10
CA GLU A 242 15.55 10.45 -11.12
C GLU A 242 16.29 9.11 -11.00
N GLU A 243 16.57 8.66 -9.78
CA GLU A 243 17.16 7.33 -9.51
C GLU A 243 16.24 6.20 -9.98
N LEU A 244 14.95 6.26 -9.61
CA LEU A 244 13.97 5.23 -9.96
C LEU A 244 13.74 5.13 -11.47
N VAL A 245 13.59 6.26 -12.15
CA VAL A 245 13.39 6.30 -13.61
C VAL A 245 14.62 5.76 -14.33
N ARG A 246 15.82 6.23 -13.97
CA ARG A 246 17.07 5.77 -14.58
C ARG A 246 17.28 4.27 -14.40
N GLY A 247 16.99 3.75 -13.22
CA GLY A 247 17.09 2.31 -12.95
C GLY A 247 16.06 1.49 -13.72
N ALA A 248 14.84 2.00 -13.87
CA ALA A 248 13.79 1.36 -14.66
C ALA A 248 14.17 1.30 -16.15
N ASP A 249 14.63 2.42 -16.71
CA ASP A 249 15.07 2.52 -18.10
C ASP A 249 16.23 1.56 -18.37
N ALA A 250 17.26 1.58 -17.52
CA ALA A 250 18.41 0.68 -17.65
C ALA A 250 17.99 -0.81 -17.61
N TYR A 251 17.04 -1.17 -16.74
CA TYR A 251 16.50 -2.52 -16.68
C TYR A 251 15.77 -2.89 -17.98
N LEU A 252 14.82 -2.06 -18.41
CA LEU A 252 14.02 -2.32 -19.62
C LEU A 252 14.88 -2.39 -20.89
N GLU A 253 15.89 -1.52 -21.00
CA GLU A 253 16.90 -1.57 -22.06
C GLU A 253 17.68 -2.90 -22.05
N SER A 254 18.11 -3.36 -20.87
CA SER A 254 18.81 -4.65 -20.73
C SER A 254 17.96 -5.85 -21.16
N LYS A 255 16.63 -5.74 -21.01
CA LYS A 255 15.65 -6.73 -21.46
C LYS A 255 15.25 -6.58 -22.92
N LYS A 256 15.69 -5.52 -23.61
CA LYS A 256 15.20 -5.12 -24.95
C LYS A 256 13.67 -5.04 -24.98
N TRP A 257 13.08 -4.63 -23.87
CA TRP A 257 11.63 -4.55 -23.73
C TRP A 257 11.08 -3.48 -24.67
N GLN A 258 9.86 -3.71 -25.17
CA GLN A 258 9.13 -2.77 -26.01
C GLN A 258 7.70 -2.67 -25.47
N PRO A 259 7.11 -1.46 -25.41
CA PRO A 259 5.72 -1.32 -25.01
C PRO A 259 4.81 -2.13 -25.93
N ALA A 260 3.82 -2.82 -25.35
CA ALA A 260 2.77 -3.45 -26.13
C ALA A 260 2.00 -2.36 -26.90
N ARG A 261 1.87 -2.54 -28.23
CA ARG A 261 1.15 -1.63 -29.13
C ARG A 261 -0.36 -1.72 -28.95
#